data_AF-A0A934S8H4-F1
#
_entry.id   AF-A0A934S8H4-F1
#
_cell.length_a   1.000
_cell.length_b   1.000
_cell.length_c   1.000
_cell.angle_alpha   90.00
_cell.angle_beta   90.00
_cell.angle_gamma   90.00
#
_symmetry.space_group_name_H-M   'P 1'
#
loop_
_entity.id
_entity.type
_entity.pdbx_description
1 polymer ?
#
loop_
_entity_poly.entity_id
_entity_poly.type
_entity_poly.pdbx_seq_one_letter_code
_entity_poly.pdbx_strand_id
1 'polypeptide(L)'
;MDAIRRGANRHDPLGWAVWQGRKKIIGWHENERGPALSITKTIAGLAITRAIREGWMSCDERVSATFPEWQGSARKSKITVQMLLQQTSGLESGVIPLYRSNPANKGKAAVSLQAIDEPGLVFRYGPSHWEVLAELIRRKLTARKESFASYLNRSVLLPIGMSSPKWRADQNDIAYLSTGAEFSIDDLGRLGQTLIRLLNGENASGFKAEDFSQVTRPSSANSMFGGGLWRNSNRSSGAFAVEVESAINQPHSAAFWNRACLSTHQPADFTALIGSGGRRLFLWPQAGKSIARLGSSNSWSDLEFLAPL
;
A
#
# COMPACT_ATOMS: atom_id res chain seq x y z
N MET A 1 -15.90 19.47 -11.65
CA MET A 1 -15.16 18.66 -12.64
C MET A 1 -13.95 19.39 -13.22
N ASP A 2 -14.04 20.68 -13.54
CA ASP A 2 -12.92 21.43 -14.14
C ASP A 2 -11.68 21.52 -13.25
N ALA A 3 -11.85 21.66 -11.93
CA ALA A 3 -10.74 21.63 -10.98
C ALA A 3 -9.95 20.31 -11.06
N ILE A 4 -10.66 19.17 -11.09
CA ILE A 4 -10.05 17.84 -11.26
C ILE A 4 -9.31 17.78 -12.60
N ARG A 5 -9.94 18.18 -13.71
CA ARG A 5 -9.31 18.14 -15.04
C ARG A 5 -8.05 18.99 -15.08
N ARG A 6 -8.08 20.22 -14.54
CA ARG A 6 -6.91 21.10 -14.48
C ARG A 6 -5.81 20.50 -13.61
N GLY A 7 -6.14 20.04 -12.41
CA GLY A 7 -5.15 19.48 -11.47
C GLY A 7 -4.53 18.18 -11.97
N ALA A 8 -5.35 17.25 -12.47
CA ALA A 8 -4.90 15.94 -12.93
C ALA A 8 -3.99 16.04 -14.17
N ASN A 9 -4.18 17.07 -15.01
CA ASN A 9 -3.35 17.32 -16.19
C ASN A 9 -2.02 18.04 -15.91
N ARG A 10 -1.78 18.52 -14.67
CA ARG A 10 -0.49 19.12 -14.31
C ARG A 10 0.56 18.05 -14.06
N HIS A 11 1.83 18.47 -14.03
CA HIS A 11 2.94 17.68 -13.48
C HIS A 11 3.11 16.31 -14.15
N ASP A 12 3.17 16.30 -15.49
CA ASP A 12 3.48 15.14 -16.33
C ASP A 12 2.56 13.92 -16.05
N PRO A 13 1.28 14.00 -16.44
CA PRO A 13 0.34 12.90 -16.31
C PRO A 13 0.55 11.86 -17.40
N LEU A 14 0.51 10.59 -17.01
CA LEU A 14 0.41 9.46 -17.94
C LEU A 14 -1.06 9.15 -18.28
N GLY A 15 -1.95 9.33 -17.31
CA GLY A 15 -3.39 9.12 -17.45
C GLY A 15 -4.14 9.42 -16.15
N TRP A 16 -5.44 9.64 -16.24
CA TRP A 16 -6.31 9.81 -15.08
C TRP A 16 -7.78 9.56 -15.41
N ALA A 17 -8.57 9.21 -14.40
CA ALA A 17 -10.02 9.12 -14.53
C ALA A 17 -10.74 9.28 -13.18
N VAL A 18 -12.04 9.54 -13.27
CA VAL A 18 -12.95 9.71 -12.13
C VAL A 18 -14.10 8.72 -12.26
N TRP A 19 -14.44 8.03 -11.17
CA TRP A 19 -15.58 7.14 -11.09
C TRP A 19 -16.56 7.58 -10.00
N GLN A 20 -17.84 7.30 -10.25
CA GLN A 20 -18.93 7.37 -9.29
C GLN A 20 -19.61 5.99 -9.29
N GLY A 21 -19.45 5.27 -8.18
CA GLY A 21 -19.73 3.84 -8.12
C GLY A 21 -18.96 3.08 -9.22
N ARG A 22 -19.68 2.28 -10.01
CA ARG A 22 -19.08 1.54 -11.14
C ARG A 22 -18.95 2.38 -12.42
N LYS A 23 -19.59 3.55 -12.48
CA LYS A 23 -19.64 4.37 -13.69
C LYS A 23 -18.40 5.28 -13.76
N LYS A 24 -17.64 5.16 -14.84
CA LYS A 24 -16.62 6.14 -15.21
C LYS A 24 -17.32 7.42 -15.65
N ILE A 25 -17.01 8.54 -14.99
CA ILE A 25 -17.62 9.83 -15.28
C ILE A 25 -16.82 10.57 -16.36
N ILE A 26 -15.50 10.50 -16.27
CA ILE A 26 -14.55 11.15 -17.19
C ILE A 26 -13.18 10.49 -17.05
N GLY A 27 -12.35 10.58 -18.09
CA GLY A 27 -10.95 10.26 -18.01
C GLY A 27 -10.17 10.69 -19.25
N TRP A 28 -8.87 10.46 -19.20
CA TRP A 28 -7.89 10.71 -20.25
C TRP A 28 -6.80 9.64 -20.17
N HIS A 29 -6.46 9.04 -21.32
CA HIS A 29 -5.44 7.98 -21.44
C HIS A 29 -5.66 6.82 -20.46
N GLU A 30 -6.89 6.31 -20.43
CA GLU A 30 -7.37 5.39 -19.39
C GLU A 30 -6.77 3.96 -19.48
N ASN A 31 -6.35 3.59 -20.69
CA ASN A 31 -5.71 2.30 -20.97
C ASN A 31 -4.18 2.34 -20.82
N GLU A 32 -3.61 3.54 -20.70
CA GLU A 32 -2.17 3.72 -20.59
C GLU A 32 -1.67 3.08 -19.29
N ARG A 33 -0.56 2.35 -19.39
CA ARG A 33 0.03 1.62 -18.26
C ARG A 33 1.29 2.29 -17.81
N GLY A 34 1.46 2.37 -16.49
CA GLY A 34 2.71 2.81 -15.92
C GLY A 34 2.98 2.23 -14.55
N PRO A 35 4.19 2.47 -14.02
CA PRO A 35 4.56 2.04 -12.67
C PRO A 35 3.56 2.60 -11.67
N ALA A 36 2.97 1.76 -10.83
CA ALA A 36 2.08 2.19 -9.75
C ALA A 36 2.86 2.59 -8.49
N LEU A 37 4.14 2.18 -8.42
CA LEU A 37 5.03 2.38 -7.28
C LEU A 37 4.36 1.96 -5.97
N SER A 38 4.36 2.79 -4.93
CA SER A 38 3.87 2.39 -3.61
C SER A 38 2.39 2.01 -3.55
N ILE A 39 1.58 2.26 -4.59
CA ILE A 39 0.23 1.67 -4.72
C ILE A 39 0.29 0.13 -4.69
N THR A 40 1.38 -0.48 -5.17
CA THR A 40 1.63 -1.93 -5.14
C THR A 40 1.49 -2.55 -3.74
N LYS A 41 1.79 -1.78 -2.67
CA LYS A 41 1.64 -2.23 -1.28
C LYS A 41 0.21 -2.64 -0.92
N THR A 42 -0.79 -2.02 -1.55
CA THR A 42 -2.19 -2.39 -1.31
C THR A 42 -2.52 -3.77 -1.90
N ILE A 43 -1.89 -4.16 -3.01
CA ILE A 43 -2.01 -5.51 -3.56
C ILE A 43 -1.42 -6.54 -2.59
N ALA A 44 -0.29 -6.22 -1.97
CA ALA A 44 0.28 -7.06 -0.91
C ALA A 44 -0.65 -7.19 0.30
N GLY A 45 -1.28 -6.09 0.75
CA GLY A 45 -2.30 -6.13 1.80
C GLY A 45 -3.50 -7.01 1.44
N LEU A 46 -4.02 -6.90 0.21
CA LEU A 46 -5.12 -7.76 -0.26
C LEU A 46 -4.69 -9.23 -0.37
N ALA A 47 -3.46 -9.50 -0.81
CA ALA A 47 -2.92 -10.86 -0.81
C ALA A 47 -2.91 -11.46 0.61
N ILE A 48 -2.45 -10.70 1.60
CA ILE A 48 -2.46 -11.16 3.01
C ILE A 48 -3.88 -11.30 3.55
N THR A 49 -4.79 -10.40 3.18
CA THR A 49 -6.23 -10.52 3.49
C THR A 49 -6.77 -11.87 3.01
N ARG A 50 -6.40 -12.27 1.79
CA ARG A 50 -6.80 -13.58 1.26
C ARG A 50 -6.12 -14.74 1.99
N ALA A 51 -4.84 -14.62 2.32
CA ALA A 51 -4.09 -15.64 3.06
C ALA A 51 -4.70 -15.95 4.43
N ILE A 52 -5.13 -14.90 5.14
CA ILE A 52 -5.84 -15.01 6.42
C ILE A 52 -7.16 -15.73 6.24
N ARG A 53 -7.95 -15.34 5.24
CA ARG A 53 -9.22 -16.00 4.94
C ARG A 53 -9.05 -17.49 4.60
N GLU A 54 -7.96 -17.83 3.92
CA GLU A 54 -7.58 -19.21 3.57
C GLU A 54 -6.94 -19.98 4.74
N GLY A 55 -6.72 -19.34 5.89
CA GLY A 55 -6.34 -19.98 7.16
C GLY A 55 -4.87 -20.38 7.28
N TRP A 56 -3.98 -19.91 6.41
CA TRP A 56 -2.55 -20.28 6.45
C TRP A 56 -1.61 -19.14 6.87
N MET A 57 -2.19 -17.97 7.16
CA MET A 57 -1.49 -16.80 7.68
C MET A 57 -2.35 -16.10 8.74
N SER A 58 -1.72 -15.40 9.69
CA SER A 58 -2.40 -14.53 10.65
C SER A 58 -1.64 -13.22 10.82
N CYS A 59 -2.35 -12.12 11.07
CA CYS A 59 -1.72 -10.83 11.39
C CYS A 59 -0.82 -10.91 12.63
N ASP A 60 -1.19 -11.72 13.62
CA ASP A 60 -0.48 -11.79 14.90
C ASP A 60 0.62 -12.85 14.92
N GLU A 61 0.78 -13.64 13.85
CA GLU A 61 1.83 -14.65 13.80
C GLU A 61 3.21 -13.99 13.79
N ARG A 62 4.15 -14.61 14.51
CA ARG A 62 5.55 -14.18 14.50
C ARG A 62 6.17 -14.57 13.17
N VAL A 63 6.85 -13.63 12.52
CA VAL A 63 7.54 -13.87 11.24
C VAL A 63 8.65 -14.93 11.42
N SER A 64 9.25 -14.97 12.62
CA SER A 64 10.26 -15.96 13.04
C SER A 64 9.75 -17.41 13.05
N ALA A 65 8.43 -17.64 13.02
CA ALA A 65 7.88 -18.99 12.84
C ALA A 65 8.18 -19.56 11.44
N THR A 66 8.35 -18.68 10.44
CA THR A 66 8.76 -19.06 9.08
C THR A 66 10.24 -18.76 8.80
N PHE A 67 10.81 -17.77 9.49
CA PHE A 67 12.22 -17.38 9.36
C PHE A 67 13.00 -17.85 10.59
N PRO A 68 13.51 -19.11 10.61
CA PRO A 68 14.30 -19.63 11.72
C PRO A 68 15.52 -18.74 12.04
N GLU A 69 16.09 -18.07 11.03
CA GLU A 69 17.18 -17.12 11.18
C GLU A 69 16.85 -15.90 12.06
N TRP A 70 15.58 -15.64 12.37
CA TRP A 70 15.14 -14.54 13.24
C TRP A 70 14.89 -14.97 14.69
N GLN A 71 14.82 -16.28 14.98
CA GLN A 71 14.41 -16.78 16.31
C GLN A 71 15.39 -16.38 17.41
N GLY A 72 16.69 -16.37 17.14
CA GLY A 72 17.72 -15.96 18.10
C GLY A 72 17.88 -14.45 18.29
N SER A 73 17.20 -13.63 17.49
CA SER A 73 17.31 -12.17 17.59
C SER A 73 16.42 -11.61 18.70
N ALA A 74 16.97 -10.80 19.60
CA ALA A 74 16.22 -10.14 20.67
C ALA A 74 15.06 -9.25 20.16
N ARG A 75 15.18 -8.71 18.94
CA ARG A 75 14.16 -7.86 18.30
C ARG A 75 13.39 -8.61 17.22
N LYS A 76 14.08 -9.22 16.24
CA LYS A 76 13.40 -9.82 15.08
C LYS A 76 12.49 -10.99 15.44
N SER A 77 12.79 -11.73 16.51
CA SER A 77 11.93 -12.82 17.01
C SER A 77 10.53 -12.36 17.40
N LYS A 78 10.36 -11.08 17.73
CA LYS A 78 9.09 -10.46 18.16
C LYS A 78 8.31 -9.83 17.00
N ILE A 79 8.85 -9.73 15.79
CA ILE A 79 8.15 -9.08 14.68
C ILE A 79 6.95 -9.94 14.25
N THR A 80 5.77 -9.32 14.14
CA THR A 80 4.56 -9.95 13.60
C THR A 80 4.27 -9.49 12.17
N VAL A 81 3.39 -10.21 11.47
CA VAL A 81 2.88 -9.81 10.15
C VAL A 81 2.20 -8.44 10.21
N GLN A 82 1.41 -8.16 11.26
CA GLN A 82 0.76 -6.87 11.46
C GLN A 82 1.77 -5.72 11.57
N MET A 83 2.89 -5.93 12.28
CA MET A 83 3.93 -4.90 12.41
C MET A 83 4.60 -4.58 11.06
N LEU A 84 4.71 -5.56 10.15
CA LEU A 84 5.18 -5.31 8.78
C LEU A 84 4.14 -4.50 7.98
N LEU A 85 2.87 -4.89 8.05
CA LEU A 85 1.74 -4.19 7.40
C LEU A 85 1.57 -2.74 7.88
N GLN A 86 1.94 -2.48 9.14
CA GLN A 86 1.91 -1.15 9.77
C GLN A 86 3.24 -0.39 9.61
N GLN A 87 4.29 -1.04 9.09
CA GLN A 87 5.66 -0.52 8.99
C GLN A 87 6.25 -0.05 10.33
N THR A 88 5.96 -0.83 11.37
CA THR A 88 6.43 -0.67 12.74
C THR A 88 7.32 -1.83 13.19
N SER A 89 7.80 -2.67 12.28
CA SER A 89 8.60 -3.86 12.61
C SER A 89 9.93 -3.58 13.32
N GLY A 90 10.41 -2.33 13.29
CA GLY A 90 11.71 -1.93 13.82
C GLY A 90 12.89 -2.25 12.90
N LEU A 91 12.65 -2.85 11.73
CA LEU A 91 13.66 -2.94 10.68
C LEU A 91 14.05 -1.56 10.17
N GLU A 92 15.31 -1.41 9.77
CA GLU A 92 15.72 -0.26 8.95
C GLU A 92 14.85 -0.13 7.68
N SER A 93 14.81 1.06 7.05
CA SER A 93 13.90 1.30 5.91
C SER A 93 14.21 0.41 4.70
N GLY A 94 15.47 -0.01 4.54
CA GLY A 94 15.93 -0.83 3.43
C GLY A 94 16.08 -0.09 2.09
N VAL A 95 15.97 1.25 2.06
CA VAL A 95 16.03 2.03 0.81
C VAL A 95 17.34 1.79 0.03
N ILE A 96 18.49 1.87 0.70
CA ILE A 96 19.79 1.61 0.06
C ILE A 96 19.90 0.14 -0.39
N PRO A 97 19.85 -0.86 0.51
CA PRO A 97 20.11 -2.25 0.16
C PRO A 97 19.08 -2.87 -0.79
N LEU A 98 17.83 -2.35 -0.84
CA LEU A 98 16.76 -2.94 -1.64
C LEU A 98 16.41 -2.16 -2.91
N TYR A 99 16.57 -0.84 -2.94
CA TYR A 99 16.29 -0.05 -4.16
C TYR A 99 17.54 0.40 -4.91
N ARG A 100 18.60 0.81 -4.21
CA ARG A 100 19.79 1.36 -4.86
C ARG A 100 20.79 0.28 -5.25
N SER A 101 20.96 -0.73 -4.41
CA SER A 101 21.91 -1.83 -4.66
C SER A 101 21.37 -2.91 -5.60
N ASN A 102 20.07 -2.91 -5.91
CA ASN A 102 19.39 -3.87 -6.79
C ASN A 102 19.85 -5.33 -6.61
N PRO A 103 19.65 -5.93 -5.43
CA PRO A 103 20.19 -7.25 -5.11
C PRO A 103 19.57 -8.34 -6.00
N ALA A 104 20.40 -9.32 -6.39
CA ALA A 104 19.96 -10.48 -7.17
C ALA A 104 18.83 -11.28 -6.51
N ASN A 105 18.86 -11.38 -5.18
CA ASN A 105 17.79 -11.97 -4.37
C ASN A 105 17.34 -10.95 -3.33
N LYS A 106 16.22 -10.29 -3.61
CA LYS A 106 15.72 -9.19 -2.79
C LYS A 106 15.07 -9.68 -1.50
N GLY A 107 14.47 -10.86 -1.51
CA GLY A 107 13.92 -11.51 -0.31
C GLY A 107 15.02 -11.81 0.71
N LYS A 108 16.12 -12.43 0.28
CA LYS A 108 17.29 -12.70 1.13
C LYS A 108 17.87 -11.40 1.70
N ALA A 109 18.04 -10.38 0.85
CA ALA A 109 18.52 -9.07 1.29
C ALA A 109 17.59 -8.45 2.35
N ALA A 110 16.27 -8.50 2.14
CA ALA A 110 15.27 -7.96 3.06
C ALA A 110 15.27 -8.67 4.42
N VAL A 111 15.38 -10.00 4.43
CA VAL A 111 15.47 -10.80 5.65
C VAL A 111 16.75 -10.51 6.46
N SER A 112 17.81 -10.08 5.76
CA SER A 112 19.12 -9.80 6.35
C SER A 112 19.22 -8.40 6.98
N LEU A 113 18.29 -7.49 6.68
CA LEU A 113 18.27 -6.11 7.20
C LEU A 113 18.34 -6.03 8.73
N GLN A 114 18.92 -4.97 9.27
CA GLN A 114 19.04 -4.80 10.71
C GLN A 114 17.71 -4.38 11.36
N ALA A 115 17.45 -4.86 12.58
CA ALA A 115 16.38 -4.36 13.45
C ALA A 115 16.95 -3.29 14.39
N ILE A 116 16.73 -2.03 14.04
CA ILE A 116 17.33 -0.87 14.69
C ILE A 116 16.43 -0.23 15.77
N ASP A 117 15.12 -0.45 15.69
CA ASP A 117 14.15 0.00 16.69
C ASP A 117 13.46 -1.21 17.35
N GLU A 118 12.83 -1.01 18.52
CA GLU A 118 11.97 -2.05 19.11
C GLU A 118 10.68 -2.24 18.27
N PRO A 119 10.28 -3.50 17.98
CA PRO A 119 9.08 -3.77 17.20
C PRO A 119 7.81 -3.18 17.83
N GLY A 120 7.02 -2.50 17.00
CA GLY A 120 5.76 -1.84 17.36
C GLY A 120 5.91 -0.36 17.75
N LEU A 121 7.12 0.15 18.01
CA LEU A 121 7.28 1.48 18.61
C LEU A 121 7.44 2.62 17.60
N VAL A 122 8.14 2.39 16.48
CA VAL A 122 8.50 3.44 15.52
C VAL A 122 7.93 3.13 14.15
N PHE A 123 7.16 4.07 13.58
CA PHE A 123 6.77 4.01 12.17
C PHE A 123 7.95 4.43 11.29
N ARG A 124 8.45 3.51 10.47
CA ARG A 124 9.56 3.75 9.54
C ARG A 124 9.17 3.28 8.15
N TYR A 125 8.83 4.22 7.28
CA TYR A 125 8.41 3.89 5.92
C TYR A 125 9.58 3.37 5.07
N GLY A 126 9.38 2.28 4.33
CA GLY A 126 10.40 1.77 3.42
C GLY A 126 10.04 0.43 2.75
N PRO A 127 10.87 -0.01 1.78
CA PRO A 127 10.71 -1.32 1.15
C PRO A 127 10.85 -2.50 2.11
N SER A 128 11.63 -2.37 3.18
CA SER A 128 12.03 -3.50 4.04
C SER A 128 10.85 -4.39 4.44
N HIS A 129 9.80 -3.78 5.00
CA HIS A 129 8.63 -4.51 5.50
C HIS A 129 7.91 -5.30 4.41
N TRP A 130 7.81 -4.73 3.20
CA TRP A 130 7.06 -5.30 2.10
C TRP A 130 7.82 -6.42 1.39
N GLU A 131 9.14 -6.28 1.26
CA GLU A 131 9.96 -7.35 0.69
C GLU A 131 10.15 -8.52 1.68
N VAL A 132 10.14 -8.24 2.99
CA VAL A 132 10.01 -9.28 4.03
C VAL A 132 8.67 -10.02 3.91
N LEU A 133 7.56 -9.30 3.72
CA LEU A 133 6.25 -9.94 3.47
C LEU A 133 6.26 -10.77 2.17
N ALA A 134 6.93 -10.31 1.12
CA ALA A 134 7.07 -11.05 -0.12
C ALA A 134 7.78 -12.39 0.11
N GLU A 135 8.91 -12.36 0.81
CA GLU A 135 9.67 -13.56 1.16
C GLU A 135 8.89 -14.50 2.09
N LEU A 136 8.12 -13.96 3.03
CA LEU A 136 7.29 -14.73 3.95
C LEU A 136 6.20 -15.51 3.19
N ILE A 137 5.46 -14.81 2.33
CA ILE A 137 4.43 -15.40 1.47
C ILE A 137 5.08 -16.44 0.55
N ARG A 138 6.23 -16.12 -0.07
CA ARG A 138 6.94 -17.05 -0.96
C ARG A 138 7.31 -18.36 -0.25
N ARG A 139 7.94 -18.31 0.93
CA ARG A 139 8.30 -19.53 1.69
C ARG A 139 7.07 -20.37 2.05
N LYS A 140 5.99 -19.72 2.50
CA LYS A 140 4.72 -20.42 2.82
C LYS A 140 4.07 -21.03 1.57
N LEU A 141 4.10 -20.34 0.42
CA LEU A 141 3.57 -20.87 -0.84
C LEU A 141 4.40 -22.02 -1.40
N THR A 142 5.73 -22.00 -1.25
CA THR A 142 6.61 -23.13 -1.61
C THR A 142 6.19 -24.40 -0.87
N ALA A 143 5.92 -24.32 0.43
CA ALA A 143 5.40 -25.45 1.21
C ALA A 143 4.03 -25.96 0.71
N ARG A 144 3.27 -25.10 0.03
CA ARG A 144 1.95 -25.38 -0.55
C ARG A 144 2.00 -25.71 -2.04
N LYS A 145 3.20 -25.83 -2.63
CA LYS A 145 3.41 -26.10 -4.06
C LYS A 145 2.72 -25.09 -4.99
N GLU A 146 2.66 -23.83 -4.59
CA GLU A 146 2.10 -22.74 -5.38
C GLU A 146 3.17 -21.67 -5.67
N SER A 147 3.14 -21.11 -6.88
CA SER A 147 4.03 -19.98 -7.24
C SER A 147 3.46 -18.65 -6.74
N PHE A 148 4.36 -17.73 -6.42
CA PHE A 148 3.98 -16.39 -5.96
C PHE A 148 3.11 -15.64 -6.98
N ALA A 149 3.48 -15.71 -8.26
CA ALA A 149 2.72 -15.10 -9.35
C ALA A 149 1.32 -15.71 -9.52
N SER A 150 1.20 -17.04 -9.47
CA SER A 150 -0.11 -17.73 -9.49
C SER A 150 -0.99 -17.25 -8.36
N TYR A 151 -0.42 -17.20 -7.14
CA TYR A 151 -1.14 -16.76 -5.96
C TYR A 151 -1.66 -15.33 -6.12
N LEU A 152 -0.80 -14.36 -6.47
CA LEU A 152 -1.24 -12.97 -6.66
C LEU A 152 -2.33 -12.84 -7.72
N ASN A 153 -2.19 -13.58 -8.82
CA ASN A 153 -3.17 -13.53 -9.91
C ASN A 153 -4.53 -14.10 -9.48
N ARG A 154 -4.58 -15.33 -8.94
CA ARG A 154 -5.85 -15.97 -8.56
C ARG A 154 -6.50 -15.32 -7.35
N SER A 155 -5.70 -14.80 -6.42
CA SER A 155 -6.18 -14.34 -5.11
C SER A 155 -6.53 -12.87 -5.09
N VAL A 156 -5.95 -12.06 -5.99
CA VAL A 156 -6.12 -10.60 -5.97
C VAL A 156 -6.54 -10.04 -7.32
N LEU A 157 -5.72 -10.25 -8.36
CA LEU A 157 -5.91 -9.54 -9.62
C LEU A 157 -7.18 -9.99 -10.35
N LEU A 158 -7.33 -11.30 -10.54
CA LEU A 158 -8.48 -11.88 -11.25
C LEU A 158 -9.81 -11.59 -10.53
N PRO A 159 -9.96 -11.74 -9.19
CA PRO A 159 -11.19 -11.40 -8.50
C PRO A 159 -11.60 -9.91 -8.58
N ILE A 160 -10.64 -9.00 -8.71
CA ILE A 160 -10.90 -7.56 -8.90
C ILE A 160 -11.22 -7.25 -10.37
N GLY A 161 -10.87 -8.17 -11.29
CA GLY A 161 -10.94 -7.95 -12.73
C GLY A 161 -9.79 -7.08 -13.25
N MET A 162 -8.68 -7.01 -12.51
CA MET A 162 -7.46 -6.38 -12.98
C MET A 162 -6.75 -7.32 -13.95
N SER A 163 -6.18 -6.75 -15.01
CA SER A 163 -5.28 -7.51 -15.87
C SER A 163 -4.01 -7.95 -15.11
N SER A 164 -3.36 -9.01 -15.58
CA SER A 164 -2.03 -9.38 -15.07
C SER A 164 -1.06 -8.23 -15.38
N PRO A 165 -0.52 -7.54 -14.37
CA PRO A 165 0.36 -6.41 -14.61
C PRO A 165 1.75 -6.90 -15.00
N LYS A 166 2.53 -6.03 -15.64
CA LYS A 166 3.98 -6.21 -15.65
C LYS A 166 4.48 -5.99 -14.23
N TRP A 167 5.25 -6.95 -13.72
CA TRP A 167 5.90 -6.85 -12.41
C TRP A 167 7.39 -6.63 -12.61
N ARG A 168 7.94 -5.65 -11.90
CA ARG A 168 9.35 -5.67 -11.56
C ARG A 168 9.57 -6.77 -10.52
N ALA A 169 10.54 -7.61 -10.80
CA ALA A 169 10.94 -8.75 -9.97
C ALA A 169 12.46 -8.79 -9.82
N ASP A 170 12.95 -9.57 -8.87
CA ASP A 170 14.37 -9.90 -8.79
C ASP A 170 14.77 -10.97 -9.80
N GLN A 171 16.04 -11.40 -9.77
CA GLN A 171 16.56 -12.41 -10.69
C GLN A 171 15.99 -13.82 -10.43
N ASN A 172 15.16 -14.00 -9.39
CA ASN A 172 14.46 -15.26 -9.09
C ASN A 172 12.94 -15.13 -9.37
N ASP A 173 12.54 -14.14 -10.17
CA ASP A 173 11.15 -13.85 -10.53
C ASP A 173 10.23 -13.55 -9.33
N ILE A 174 10.81 -13.08 -8.21
CA ILE A 174 10.02 -12.65 -7.05
C ILE A 174 9.61 -11.20 -7.23
N ALA A 175 8.30 -11.01 -7.40
CA ALA A 175 7.69 -9.70 -7.60
C ALA A 175 7.92 -8.76 -6.41
N TYR A 176 8.28 -7.51 -6.71
CA TYR A 176 8.51 -6.49 -5.69
C TYR A 176 7.21 -5.98 -5.10
N LEU A 177 6.88 -6.36 -3.86
CA LEU A 177 5.65 -5.93 -3.20
C LEU A 177 5.66 -4.46 -2.77
N SER A 178 6.85 -3.84 -2.71
CA SER A 178 6.93 -2.44 -2.30
C SER A 178 6.59 -1.47 -3.43
N THR A 179 6.94 -1.77 -4.70
CA THR A 179 6.79 -0.84 -5.85
C THR A 179 6.65 -1.51 -7.22
N GLY A 180 6.51 -2.83 -7.29
CA GLY A 180 6.80 -3.61 -8.50
C GLY A 180 5.75 -3.56 -9.61
N ALA A 181 4.49 -3.24 -9.31
CA ALA A 181 3.40 -3.40 -10.26
C ALA A 181 3.25 -2.22 -11.22
N GLU A 182 2.91 -2.52 -12.47
CA GLU A 182 2.39 -1.55 -13.44
C GLU A 182 0.89 -1.72 -13.65
N PHE A 183 0.12 -0.64 -13.51
CA PHE A 183 -1.34 -0.67 -13.69
C PHE A 183 -1.75 0.30 -14.79
N SER A 184 -2.88 0.01 -15.42
CA SER A 184 -3.61 1.04 -16.16
C SER A 184 -4.49 1.87 -15.21
N ILE A 185 -4.98 3.00 -15.69
CA ILE A 185 -5.99 3.80 -14.96
C ILE A 185 -7.26 2.98 -14.74
N ASP A 186 -7.67 2.16 -15.70
CA ASP A 186 -8.81 1.25 -15.53
C ASP A 186 -8.60 0.16 -14.47
N ASP A 187 -7.39 -0.40 -14.38
CA ASP A 187 -7.04 -1.32 -13.28
C ASP A 187 -7.15 -0.63 -11.92
N LEU A 188 -6.68 0.62 -11.80
CA LEU A 188 -6.83 1.42 -10.58
C LEU A 188 -8.29 1.76 -10.27
N GLY A 189 -9.13 1.98 -11.29
CA GLY A 189 -10.56 2.17 -11.13
C GLY A 189 -11.25 0.96 -10.51
N ARG A 190 -10.95 -0.26 -11.01
CA ARG A 190 -11.47 -1.53 -10.47
C ARG A 190 -11.00 -1.78 -9.04
N LEU A 191 -9.71 -1.52 -8.78
CA LEU A 191 -9.16 -1.56 -7.42
C LEU A 191 -9.91 -0.59 -6.50
N GLY A 192 -10.12 0.66 -6.92
CA GLY A 192 -10.82 1.66 -6.15
C GLY A 192 -12.26 1.28 -5.80
N GLN A 193 -13.00 0.71 -6.75
CA GLN A 193 -14.35 0.20 -6.51
C GLN A 193 -14.38 -0.93 -5.47
N THR A 194 -13.41 -1.84 -5.51
CA THR A 194 -13.28 -2.91 -4.51
C THR A 194 -12.98 -2.34 -3.12
N LEU A 195 -12.00 -1.44 -3.04
CA LEU A 195 -11.57 -0.85 -1.78
C LEU A 195 -12.66 0.02 -1.14
N ILE A 196 -13.42 0.79 -1.92
CA ILE A 196 -14.56 1.57 -1.40
C ILE A 196 -15.56 0.68 -0.66
N ARG A 197 -15.91 -0.47 -1.25
CA ARG A 197 -16.85 -1.41 -0.62
C ARG A 197 -16.27 -2.00 0.65
N LEU A 198 -15.02 -2.45 0.61
CA LEU A 198 -14.34 -2.99 1.80
C LEU A 198 -14.21 -1.96 2.93
N LEU A 199 -13.93 -0.70 2.60
CA LEU A 199 -13.86 0.41 3.56
C LEU A 199 -15.23 0.75 4.17
N ASN A 200 -16.32 0.49 3.46
CA ASN A 200 -17.69 0.61 3.98
C ASN A 200 -18.16 -0.65 4.75
N GLY A 201 -17.29 -1.63 4.97
CA GLY A 201 -17.65 -2.87 5.68
C GLY A 201 -18.33 -3.93 4.81
N GLU A 202 -18.36 -3.75 3.48
CA GLU A 202 -18.95 -4.70 2.55
C GLU A 202 -17.94 -5.66 1.95
N ASN A 203 -18.32 -6.94 1.82
CA ASN A 203 -17.53 -7.91 1.07
C ASN A 203 -17.51 -7.58 -0.43
N ALA A 204 -16.32 -7.65 -1.04
CA ALA A 204 -16.13 -7.35 -2.45
C ALA A 204 -15.03 -8.21 -3.06
N SER A 205 -15.21 -8.63 -4.33
CA SER A 205 -14.18 -9.35 -5.10
C SER A 205 -13.55 -10.53 -4.38
N GLY A 206 -14.35 -11.28 -3.62
CA GLY A 206 -13.88 -12.45 -2.86
C GLY A 206 -13.12 -12.15 -1.55
N PHE A 207 -13.02 -10.87 -1.17
CA PHE A 207 -12.49 -10.42 0.12
C PHE A 207 -13.61 -10.20 1.12
N LYS A 208 -13.37 -10.60 2.38
CA LYS A 208 -14.20 -10.19 3.50
C LYS A 208 -13.75 -8.84 4.02
N ALA A 209 -14.69 -7.95 4.33
CA ALA A 209 -14.37 -6.64 4.89
C ALA A 209 -13.72 -6.75 6.28
N GLU A 210 -14.12 -7.74 7.09
CA GLU A 210 -13.55 -8.01 8.40
C GLU A 210 -12.04 -8.32 8.31
N ASP A 211 -11.66 -9.33 7.50
CA ASP A 211 -10.25 -9.69 7.28
C ASP A 211 -9.44 -8.49 6.75
N PHE A 212 -10.03 -7.73 5.82
CA PHE A 212 -9.40 -6.53 5.26
C PHE A 212 -9.19 -5.43 6.31
N SER A 213 -10.17 -5.24 7.21
CA SER A 213 -10.09 -4.26 8.29
C SER A 213 -8.97 -4.62 9.28
N GLN A 214 -8.77 -5.91 9.57
CA GLN A 214 -7.68 -6.38 10.42
C GLN A 214 -6.32 -6.08 9.79
N VAL A 215 -6.14 -6.46 8.52
CA VAL A 215 -4.89 -6.26 7.76
C VAL A 215 -4.52 -4.79 7.63
N THR A 216 -5.51 -3.94 7.37
CA THR A 216 -5.28 -2.52 7.08
C THR A 216 -5.36 -1.64 8.32
N ARG A 217 -5.55 -2.20 9.52
CA ARG A 217 -5.66 -1.46 10.77
C ARG A 217 -4.41 -0.62 11.05
N PRO A 218 -4.55 0.70 11.35
CA PRO A 218 -3.42 1.53 11.76
C PRO A 218 -2.78 1.09 13.08
N SER A 219 -1.61 1.65 13.38
CA SER A 219 -0.92 1.46 14.66
C SER A 219 -0.99 2.72 15.52
N SER A 220 -0.64 2.62 16.80
CA SER A 220 -0.46 3.80 17.66
C SER A 220 0.74 4.65 17.24
N ALA A 221 1.75 4.07 16.57
CA ALA A 221 2.91 4.80 16.07
C ALA A 221 2.58 5.69 14.86
N ASN A 222 1.63 5.27 14.03
CA ASN A 222 1.06 6.08 12.94
C ASN A 222 -0.40 5.67 12.70
N SER A 223 -1.32 6.55 13.07
CA SER A 223 -2.76 6.38 12.96
C SER A 223 -3.30 6.62 11.54
N MET A 224 -2.50 7.20 10.64
CA MET A 224 -2.90 7.43 9.25
C MET A 224 -2.64 6.22 8.35
N PHE A 225 -1.71 5.32 8.70
CA PHE A 225 -1.23 4.27 7.78
C PHE A 225 -1.51 2.85 8.28
N GLY A 226 -1.96 1.98 7.37
CA GLY A 226 -1.98 0.53 7.59
C GLY A 226 -2.31 -0.25 6.33
N GLY A 227 -1.59 -1.35 6.08
CA GLY A 227 -1.86 -2.28 4.97
C GLY A 227 -1.79 -1.66 3.57
N GLY A 228 -1.01 -0.57 3.41
CA GLY A 228 -0.87 0.14 2.14
C GLY A 228 -1.81 1.32 1.94
N LEU A 229 -2.70 1.60 2.91
CA LEU A 229 -3.66 2.71 2.85
C LEU A 229 -3.22 3.88 3.73
N TRP A 230 -3.42 5.09 3.22
CA TRP A 230 -3.36 6.33 3.98
C TRP A 230 -4.77 6.86 4.22
N ARG A 231 -5.09 7.18 5.48
CA ARG A 231 -6.44 7.58 5.90
C ARG A 231 -6.48 9.02 6.39
N ASN A 232 -7.60 9.67 6.14
CA ASN A 232 -7.89 11.02 6.64
C ASN A 232 -8.65 11.02 7.97
N SER A 233 -8.69 9.88 8.68
CA SER A 233 -9.53 9.68 9.88
C SER A 233 -9.19 10.61 11.04
N ASN A 234 -7.98 11.15 11.08
CA ASN A 234 -7.54 12.11 12.10
C ASN A 234 -8.03 13.54 11.85
N ARG A 235 -8.71 13.79 10.72
CA ARG A 235 -9.27 15.11 10.40
C ARG A 235 -10.21 15.56 11.51
N SER A 236 -9.82 16.61 12.19
CA SER A 236 -10.51 17.21 13.34
C SER A 236 -10.13 18.69 13.47
N SER A 237 -10.80 19.41 14.38
CA SER A 237 -10.39 20.78 14.71
C SER A 237 -8.97 20.77 15.31
N GLY A 238 -8.02 21.45 14.66
CA GLY A 238 -6.61 21.49 15.10
C GLY A 238 -5.68 20.45 14.46
N ALA A 239 -6.19 19.62 13.54
CA ALA A 239 -5.37 18.80 12.65
C ALA A 239 -4.67 19.66 11.57
N PHE A 240 -3.54 19.19 11.05
CA PHE A 240 -2.83 19.82 9.94
C PHE A 240 -2.63 18.84 8.79
N ALA A 241 -2.79 19.33 7.56
CA ALA A 241 -2.60 18.51 6.38
C ALA A 241 -1.10 18.31 6.08
N VAL A 242 -0.73 17.12 5.62
CA VAL A 242 0.67 16.79 5.30
C VAL A 242 0.82 16.29 3.87
N GLU A 243 1.91 16.69 3.21
CA GLU A 243 2.41 15.98 2.04
C GLU A 243 3.09 14.69 2.50
N VAL A 244 2.40 13.56 2.30
CA VAL A 244 2.83 12.26 2.82
C VAL A 244 4.23 11.90 2.34
N GLU A 245 4.54 12.12 1.06
CA GLU A 245 5.86 11.80 0.49
C GLU A 245 6.99 12.57 1.18
N SER A 246 6.74 13.80 1.63
CA SER A 246 7.70 14.58 2.41
C SER A 246 7.78 14.11 3.85
N ALA A 247 6.63 13.83 4.47
CA ALA A 247 6.52 13.44 5.88
C ALA A 247 7.12 12.05 6.19
N ILE A 248 7.24 11.16 5.20
CA ILE A 248 7.79 9.80 5.41
C ILE A 248 9.31 9.71 5.26
N ASN A 249 9.99 10.80 4.89
CA ASN A 249 11.45 10.80 4.70
C ASN A 249 12.22 10.58 6.00
N GLN A 250 11.62 10.92 7.14
CA GLN A 250 12.19 10.72 8.47
C GLN A 250 11.11 10.23 9.45
N PRO A 251 11.48 9.49 10.51
CA PRO A 251 10.52 9.09 11.53
C PRO A 251 9.94 10.31 12.25
N HIS A 252 8.64 10.25 12.52
CA HIS A 252 7.92 11.21 13.36
C HIS A 252 7.31 10.49 14.57
N SER A 253 7.03 11.25 15.63
CA SER A 253 6.38 10.71 16.82
C SER A 253 4.91 10.34 16.56
N ALA A 254 4.35 9.46 17.39
CA ALA A 254 2.92 9.16 17.39
C ALA A 254 2.06 10.43 17.52
N ALA A 255 2.50 11.39 18.35
CA ALA A 255 1.80 12.66 18.55
C ALA A 255 1.72 13.51 17.27
N PHE A 256 2.75 13.47 16.41
CA PHE A 256 2.70 14.10 15.10
C PHE A 256 1.64 13.43 14.22
N TRP A 257 1.69 12.11 14.06
CA TRP A 257 0.78 11.38 13.18
C TRP A 257 -0.68 11.48 13.64
N ASN A 258 -0.94 11.52 14.94
CA ASN A 258 -2.29 11.69 15.51
C ASN A 258 -2.92 13.05 15.19
N ARG A 259 -2.11 14.06 14.84
CA ARG A 259 -2.57 15.40 14.44
C ARG A 259 -2.45 15.67 12.95
N ALA A 260 -1.73 14.81 12.22
CA ALA A 260 -1.61 14.88 10.78
C ALA A 260 -2.86 14.31 10.10
N CYS A 261 -3.23 14.86 8.94
CA CYS A 261 -4.28 14.34 8.08
C CYS A 261 -3.88 14.49 6.59
N LEU A 262 -4.58 13.81 5.68
CA LEU A 262 -4.35 13.95 4.23
C LEU A 262 -4.84 15.31 3.72
N SER A 263 -5.99 15.78 4.21
CA SER A 263 -6.53 17.09 3.89
C SER A 263 -7.55 17.53 4.94
N THR A 264 -7.49 18.81 5.30
CA THR A 264 -8.47 19.45 6.19
C THR A 264 -9.80 19.75 5.48
N HIS A 265 -9.80 19.79 4.14
CA HIS A 265 -10.95 20.08 3.29
C HIS A 265 -11.74 18.82 2.91
N GLN A 266 -11.12 17.64 3.01
CA GLN A 266 -11.74 16.36 2.67
C GLN A 266 -12.37 15.69 3.90
N PRO A 267 -13.40 14.84 3.72
CA PRO A 267 -14.06 14.17 4.84
C PRO A 267 -13.14 13.15 5.54
N ALA A 268 -13.54 12.70 6.74
CA ALA A 268 -12.73 11.80 7.56
C ALA A 268 -12.62 10.38 7.00
N ASP A 269 -13.56 9.95 6.16
CA ASP A 269 -13.53 8.65 5.47
C ASP A 269 -12.61 8.66 4.23
N PHE A 270 -12.14 9.84 3.81
CA PHE A 270 -11.22 9.97 2.69
C PHE A 270 -9.97 9.10 2.88
N THR A 271 -9.64 8.34 1.85
CA THR A 271 -8.52 7.39 1.86
C THR A 271 -7.73 7.52 0.56
N ALA A 272 -6.41 7.39 0.65
CA ALA A 272 -5.51 7.49 -0.49
C ALA A 272 -4.54 6.31 -0.55
N LEU A 273 -4.26 5.86 -1.77
CA LEU A 273 -3.06 5.08 -2.08
C LEU A 273 -2.08 6.03 -2.76
N ILE A 274 -0.88 6.12 -2.18
CA ILE A 274 0.11 7.13 -2.52
C ILE A 274 1.34 6.43 -3.11
N GLY A 275 1.52 6.56 -4.42
CA GLY A 275 2.72 6.17 -5.16
C GLY A 275 3.51 7.39 -5.60
N SER A 276 4.84 7.35 -5.53
CA SER A 276 5.63 8.56 -5.77
C SER A 276 5.43 9.21 -7.13
N GLY A 277 5.71 10.51 -7.23
CA GLY A 277 5.60 11.24 -8.50
C GLY A 277 4.16 11.55 -8.93
N GLY A 278 3.25 11.67 -7.96
CA GLY A 278 1.83 11.96 -8.22
C GLY A 278 1.00 10.78 -8.72
N ARG A 279 1.45 9.54 -8.47
CA ARG A 279 0.64 8.34 -8.70
C ARG A 279 -0.33 8.19 -7.55
N ARG A 280 -1.62 8.30 -7.81
CA ARG A 280 -2.65 8.38 -6.77
C ARG A 280 -3.85 7.52 -7.13
N LEU A 281 -4.42 6.91 -6.10
CA LEU A 281 -5.81 6.47 -6.11
C LEU A 281 -6.47 7.06 -4.87
N PHE A 282 -7.29 8.09 -5.07
CA PHE A 282 -8.07 8.76 -4.05
C PHE A 282 -9.47 8.17 -3.98
N LEU A 283 -9.95 7.93 -2.77
CA LEU A 283 -11.20 7.24 -2.48
C LEU A 283 -12.03 8.08 -1.50
N TRP A 284 -13.30 8.28 -1.83
CA TRP A 284 -14.34 8.78 -0.92
C TRP A 284 -15.36 7.65 -0.72
N PRO A 285 -15.15 6.75 0.25
CA PRO A 285 -15.96 5.55 0.42
C PRO A 285 -17.46 5.82 0.56
N GLN A 286 -17.87 6.75 1.43
CA GLN A 286 -19.28 7.04 1.65
C GLN A 286 -19.93 7.72 0.44
N ALA A 287 -19.17 8.54 -0.28
CA ALA A 287 -19.63 9.16 -1.52
C ALA A 287 -19.59 8.20 -2.71
N GLY A 288 -18.99 7.01 -2.59
CA GLY A 288 -18.80 6.08 -3.70
C GLY A 288 -17.95 6.63 -4.85
N LYS A 289 -17.08 7.62 -4.58
CA LYS A 289 -16.29 8.32 -5.61
C LYS A 289 -14.82 7.91 -5.55
N SER A 290 -14.18 7.78 -6.70
CA SER A 290 -12.72 7.61 -6.78
C SER A 290 -12.10 8.43 -7.90
N ILE A 291 -10.82 8.79 -7.71
CA ILE A 291 -9.98 9.42 -8.71
C ILE A 291 -8.67 8.65 -8.79
N ALA A 292 -8.33 8.15 -9.98
CA ALA A 292 -7.03 7.56 -10.25
C ALA A 292 -6.19 8.49 -11.12
N ARG A 293 -4.91 8.58 -10.84
CA ARG A 293 -3.92 9.31 -11.65
C ARG A 293 -2.60 8.55 -11.64
N LEU A 294 -2.01 8.40 -12.81
CA LEU A 294 -0.60 8.05 -12.96
C LEU A 294 0.14 9.27 -13.49
N GLY A 295 1.30 9.58 -12.90
CA GLY A 295 2.18 10.66 -13.37
C GLY A 295 3.62 10.42 -12.94
N SER A 296 4.52 11.35 -13.26
CA SER A 296 5.98 11.16 -13.09
C SER A 296 6.72 12.28 -12.36
N SER A 297 6.02 13.27 -11.82
CA SER A 297 6.66 14.51 -11.37
C SER A 297 6.93 14.58 -9.86
N ASN A 298 8.17 14.98 -9.51
CA ASN A 298 8.57 15.28 -8.13
C ASN A 298 7.96 16.58 -7.58
N SER A 299 7.28 17.37 -8.42
CA SER A 299 6.63 18.63 -8.03
C SER A 299 5.13 18.44 -7.75
N TRP A 300 4.62 17.21 -7.77
CA TRP A 300 3.23 16.93 -7.42
C TRP A 300 2.94 17.26 -5.96
N SER A 301 1.81 17.92 -5.70
CA SER A 301 1.28 18.20 -4.37
C SER A 301 -0.13 17.64 -4.22
N ASP A 302 -0.34 16.80 -3.21
CA ASP A 302 -1.68 16.32 -2.84
C ASP A 302 -2.52 17.46 -2.25
N LEU A 303 -1.89 18.36 -1.50
CA LEU A 303 -2.57 19.50 -0.87
C LEU A 303 -3.14 20.46 -1.93
N GLU A 304 -2.35 20.82 -2.94
CA GLU A 304 -2.82 21.67 -4.04
C GLU A 304 -3.92 20.98 -4.86
N PHE A 305 -3.79 19.68 -5.12
CA PHE A 305 -4.76 18.93 -5.90
C PHE A 305 -6.11 18.79 -5.16
N LEU A 306 -6.08 18.56 -3.85
CA LEU A 306 -7.28 18.28 -3.04
C LEU A 306 -7.97 19.54 -2.50
N ALA A 307 -7.28 20.69 -2.43
CA ALA A 307 -7.85 21.93 -1.90
C ALA A 307 -9.13 22.42 -2.64
N PRO A 308 -9.23 22.36 -3.98
CA PRO A 308 -10.42 22.83 -4.70
C PRO A 308 -11.49 21.75 -4.92
N LEU A 309 -11.38 20.56 -4.31
CA LEU A 309 -12.22 19.39 -4.60
C LEU A 309 -13.34 19.12 -3.61
#